data_AF-A0A183GEY5-F1
#
_entry.id   AF-A0A183GEY5-F1
#
_cell.length_a   1.000
_cell.length_b   1.000
_cell.length_c   1.000
_cell.angle_alpha   90.00
_cell.angle_beta   90.00
_cell.angle_gamma   90.00
#
_symmetry.space_group_name_H-M   'P 1'
#
loop_
_entity.id
_entity.type
_entity.pdbx_description
1 polymer ?
#
loop_
_entity_poly.entity_id
_entity_poly.type
_entity_poly.pdbx_seq_one_letter_code
_entity_poly.pdbx_strand_id
1 'polypeptide(L)'
;MSESNKMRMFNTVAVGVAGIFCLLIGVVPGEWPKTGVTLYTLVTVFMGFNPGGFYKCGTLTSRQYAHFVLATIQFMKCIALFVAPAMVAYFVEDERRHDQWRYVHWINGAMLIFVGSEAIEMPCRRHIREVTPVAEAELRKSVEKLSLAAHGIPEKATWVGRPLQ
;
A
#
# COMPACT_ATOMS: atom_id res chain seq x y z
N MET A 1 13.96 -17.57 -7.18
CA MET A 1 13.26 -16.61 -6.28
C MET A 1 11.77 -16.69 -6.55
N SER A 2 10.93 -16.81 -5.52
CA SER A 2 9.46 -16.76 -5.64
C SER A 2 9.02 -15.44 -6.31
N GLU A 3 8.07 -15.46 -7.24
CA GLU A 3 7.59 -14.27 -7.97
C GLU A 3 7.22 -13.11 -7.04
N SER A 4 6.62 -13.41 -5.88
CA SER A 4 6.29 -12.44 -4.85
C SER A 4 7.53 -11.75 -4.24
N ASN A 5 8.65 -12.45 -4.12
CA ASN A 5 9.90 -11.85 -3.60
C ASN A 5 10.54 -10.91 -4.63
N LYS A 6 10.39 -11.20 -5.93
CA LYS A 6 10.90 -10.36 -7.02
C LYS A 6 10.13 -9.03 -7.07
N MET A 7 8.81 -9.08 -6.91
CA MET A 7 7.97 -7.87 -6.84
C MET A 7 8.22 -7.06 -5.57
N ARG A 8 8.45 -7.72 -4.42
CA ARG A 8 8.78 -7.04 -3.16
C ARG A 8 10.11 -6.28 -3.22
N MET A 9 11.15 -6.90 -3.80
CA MET A 9 12.45 -6.24 -3.97
C MET A 9 12.33 -5.05 -4.93
N PHE A 10 11.60 -5.20 -6.04
CA PHE A 10 11.39 -4.09 -6.97
C PHE A 10 10.72 -2.88 -6.30
N ASN A 11 9.68 -3.14 -5.51
CA ASN A 11 8.90 -2.09 -4.87
C ASN A 11 9.63 -1.39 -3.70
N THR A 12 10.42 -2.14 -2.92
CA THR A 12 11.25 -1.56 -1.84
C THR A 12 12.40 -0.73 -2.40
N VAL A 13 13.03 -1.19 -3.49
CA VAL A 13 14.05 -0.42 -4.20
C VAL A 13 13.44 0.84 -4.81
N ALA A 14 12.27 0.76 -5.43
CA ALA A 14 11.61 1.93 -6.02
C ALA A 14 11.19 2.98 -4.97
N VAL A 15 10.67 2.58 -3.80
CA VAL A 15 10.42 3.50 -2.66
C VAL A 15 11.72 4.06 -2.08
N GLY A 16 12.73 3.21 -1.85
CA GLY A 16 14.00 3.63 -1.25
C GLY A 16 14.77 4.62 -2.13
N VAL A 17 14.85 4.34 -3.44
CA VAL A 17 15.47 5.22 -4.42
C VAL A 17 14.73 6.55 -4.52
N ALA A 18 13.39 6.54 -4.52
CA ALA A 18 12.59 7.77 -4.48
C ALA A 18 12.83 8.59 -3.18
N GLY A 19 12.95 7.92 -2.03
CA GLY A 19 13.27 8.58 -0.74
C GLY A 19 14.66 9.25 -0.75
N ILE A 20 15.67 8.59 -1.29
CA ILE A 20 17.02 9.15 -1.45
C ILE A 20 16.99 10.39 -2.34
N PHE A 21 16.30 10.33 -3.49
CA PHE A 21 16.15 11.49 -4.37
C PHE A 21 15.37 12.64 -3.70
N CYS A 22 14.37 12.35 -2.88
CA CYS A 22 13.67 13.36 -2.06
C CYS A 22 14.60 14.06 -1.06
N LEU A 23 15.47 13.31 -0.38
CA LEU A 23 16.46 13.89 0.53
C LEU A 23 17.47 14.76 -0.22
N LEU A 24 17.90 14.33 -1.41
CA LEU A 24 18.80 15.10 -2.28
C LEU A 24 18.17 16.44 -2.70
N ILE A 25 16.85 16.49 -2.97
CA ILE A 25 16.14 17.75 -3.28
C ILE A 25 16.25 18.76 -2.13
N GLY A 26 16.23 18.30 -0.87
CA GLY A 26 16.38 19.19 0.30
C GLY A 26 17.80 19.74 0.52
N VAL A 27 18.80 19.21 -0.20
CA VAL A 27 20.19 19.69 -0.17
C VAL A 27 20.49 20.63 -1.35
N VAL A 28 19.70 20.60 -2.43
CA VAL A 28 19.90 21.46 -3.59
C VAL A 28 19.51 22.91 -3.25
N PRO A 29 20.43 23.89 -3.38
CA PRO A 29 20.11 25.30 -3.16
C PRO A 29 19.18 25.83 -4.27
N GLY A 30 18.33 26.82 -3.93
CA GLY A 30 17.34 27.41 -4.84
C GLY A 30 17.90 28.09 -6.10
N GLU A 31 19.23 28.19 -6.20
CA GLU A 31 19.95 28.79 -7.34
C GLU A 31 19.86 27.95 -8.63
N TRP A 32 19.54 26.65 -8.53
CA TRP A 32 19.46 25.73 -9.68
C TRP A 32 18.06 25.11 -9.85
N PRO A 33 17.04 25.89 -10.29
CA PRO A 33 15.66 25.41 -10.39
C PRO A 33 15.51 24.24 -11.38
N LYS A 34 16.32 24.18 -12.43
CA LYS A 34 16.31 23.09 -13.42
C LYS A 34 16.63 21.74 -12.76
N THR A 35 17.65 21.70 -11.91
CA THR A 35 18.09 20.49 -11.20
C THR A 35 17.02 20.01 -10.21
N GLY A 36 16.37 20.94 -9.49
CA GLY A 36 15.28 20.62 -8.57
C GLY A 36 14.09 19.97 -9.28
N VAL A 37 13.66 20.51 -10.42
CA VAL A 37 12.56 19.94 -11.22
C VAL A 37 12.92 18.57 -11.80
N THR A 38 14.15 18.38 -12.28
CA THR A 38 14.60 17.06 -12.78
C THR A 38 14.57 16.00 -11.68
N LEU A 39 15.09 16.31 -10.48
CA LEU A 39 15.07 15.38 -9.35
C LEU A 39 13.63 15.08 -8.89
N TYR A 40 12.77 16.10 -8.81
CA TYR A 40 11.36 15.93 -8.44
C TYR A 40 10.58 15.06 -9.45
N THR A 41 10.88 15.22 -10.74
CA THR A 41 10.30 14.40 -11.80
C THR A 41 10.74 12.95 -11.66
N LEU A 42 12.02 12.69 -11.38
CA LEU A 42 12.54 11.34 -11.14
C LEU A 42 11.87 10.68 -9.92
N VAL A 43 11.72 11.40 -8.80
CA VAL A 43 10.97 10.93 -7.62
C VAL A 43 9.55 10.53 -8.01
N THR A 44 8.85 11.38 -8.76
CA THR A 44 7.46 11.15 -9.18
C THR A 44 7.34 9.94 -10.09
N VAL A 45 8.30 9.71 -10.98
CA VAL A 45 8.34 8.54 -11.87
C VAL A 45 8.51 7.25 -11.06
N PHE A 46 9.48 7.20 -10.14
CA PHE A 46 9.67 6.02 -9.28
C PHE A 46 8.47 5.80 -8.36
N MET A 47 7.86 6.87 -7.85
CA MET A 47 6.64 6.80 -7.06
C MET A 47 5.44 6.29 -7.88
N GLY A 48 5.37 6.62 -9.17
CA GLY A 48 4.34 6.13 -10.10
C GLY A 48 4.45 4.65 -10.44
N PHE A 49 5.65 4.08 -10.41
CA PHE A 49 5.87 2.65 -10.62
C PHE A 49 5.50 1.78 -9.40
N ASN A 50 5.56 2.32 -8.18
CA ASN A 50 5.22 1.61 -6.94
C ASN A 50 3.78 1.04 -6.94
N PRO A 51 2.72 1.82 -7.25
CA PRO A 51 1.34 1.33 -7.33
C PRO A 51 1.15 0.14 -8.26
N GLY A 52 1.87 0.12 -9.39
CA GLY A 52 1.78 -0.99 -10.36
C GLY A 52 2.24 -2.32 -9.78
N GLY A 53 3.33 -2.32 -9.02
CA GLY A 53 3.82 -3.50 -8.30
C GLY A 53 2.92 -3.90 -7.14
N PHE A 54 2.45 -2.92 -6.35
CA PHE A 54 1.55 -3.17 -5.22
C PHE A 54 0.21 -3.76 -5.64
N TYR A 55 -0.40 -3.26 -6.72
CA TYR A 55 -1.70 -3.75 -7.18
C TYR A 55 -1.61 -5.20 -7.68
N LYS A 56 -0.56 -5.54 -8.43
CA LYS A 56 -0.26 -6.92 -8.84
C LYS A 56 -0.03 -7.85 -7.65
N CYS A 57 0.70 -7.39 -6.62
CA CYS A 57 0.92 -8.19 -5.42
C CYS A 57 -0.39 -8.38 -4.63
N GLY A 58 -1.19 -7.32 -4.48
CA GLY A 58 -2.47 -7.35 -3.78
C GLY A 58 -3.48 -8.28 -4.47
N THR A 59 -3.56 -8.26 -5.80
CA THR A 59 -4.45 -9.18 -6.52
C THR A 59 -4.01 -10.63 -6.44
N LEU A 60 -2.70 -10.91 -6.50
CA LEU A 60 -2.16 -12.27 -6.35
C LEU A 60 -2.36 -12.84 -4.94
N THR A 61 -2.26 -11.97 -3.93
CA THR A 61 -2.34 -12.33 -2.51
C THR A 61 -3.78 -12.50 -2.04
N SER A 62 -4.69 -11.64 -2.52
CA SER A 62 -6.07 -11.58 -2.02
C SER A 62 -7.08 -12.30 -2.93
N ARG A 63 -6.72 -12.61 -4.19
CA ARG A 63 -7.54 -13.26 -5.24
C ARG A 63 -9.01 -12.80 -5.27
N GLN A 64 -9.85 -13.38 -4.42
CA GLN A 64 -11.29 -13.13 -4.29
C GLN A 64 -11.60 -11.78 -3.59
N TYR A 65 -10.75 -11.34 -2.65
CA TYR A 65 -10.88 -10.07 -1.93
C TYR A 65 -10.01 -8.95 -2.53
N ALA A 66 -9.47 -9.16 -3.72
CA ALA A 66 -8.57 -8.21 -4.38
C ALA A 66 -9.22 -6.83 -4.55
N HIS A 67 -10.48 -6.77 -4.97
CA HIS A 67 -11.19 -5.51 -5.16
C HIS A 67 -11.32 -4.69 -3.86
N PHE A 68 -11.59 -5.34 -2.73
CA PHE A 68 -11.67 -4.68 -1.44
C PHE A 68 -10.31 -4.12 -1.00
N VAL A 69 -9.25 -4.94 -1.09
CA VAL A 69 -7.89 -4.52 -0.71
C VAL A 69 -7.40 -3.37 -1.60
N LEU A 70 -7.66 -3.42 -2.90
CA LEU A 70 -7.34 -2.33 -3.82
C LEU A 70 -8.09 -1.04 -3.48
N ALA A 71 -9.37 -1.13 -3.10
CA ALA A 71 -10.15 0.02 -2.66
C ALA A 71 -9.58 0.65 -1.38
N THR A 72 -9.15 -0.15 -0.41
CA THR A 72 -8.49 0.35 0.81
C THR A 72 -7.16 1.05 0.50
N ILE A 73 -6.35 0.51 -0.42
CA ILE A 73 -5.10 1.16 -0.86
C ILE A 73 -5.40 2.53 -1.50
N GLN A 74 -6.42 2.60 -2.36
CA GLN A 74 -6.81 3.86 -3.00
C GLN A 74 -7.37 4.87 -1.98
N PHE A 75 -8.12 4.41 -0.99
CA PHE A 75 -8.60 5.26 0.09
C PHE A 75 -7.43 5.88 0.88
N MET A 76 -6.39 5.10 1.18
CA MET A 76 -5.18 5.62 1.83
C MET A 76 -4.44 6.65 0.96
N LYS A 77 -4.46 6.50 -0.37
CA LYS A 77 -3.93 7.53 -1.29
C LYS A 77 -4.74 8.82 -1.26
N CYS A 78 -6.06 8.72 -1.14
CA CYS A 78 -6.92 9.89 -0.98
C CYS A 78 -6.61 10.63 0.33
N ILE A 79 -6.38 9.90 1.43
CA ILE A 79 -5.93 10.49 2.69
C ILE A 79 -4.60 11.21 2.51
N ALA A 80 -3.63 10.57 1.83
CA ALA A 80 -2.33 11.19 1.55
C ALA A 80 -2.45 12.48 0.71
N LEU A 81 -3.40 12.52 -0.23
CA LEU A 81 -3.72 13.72 -1.03
C LEU A 81 -4.23 14.89 -0.18
N PHE A 82 -4.85 14.63 0.97
CA PHE A 82 -5.23 15.67 1.94
C PHE A 82 -4.09 16.05 2.89
N VAL A 83 -3.24 15.10 3.26
CA VAL A 83 -2.08 15.35 4.15
C VAL A 83 -1.06 16.27 3.50
N ALA A 84 -0.80 16.11 2.20
CA ALA A 84 0.17 16.96 1.48
C ALA A 84 -0.13 18.47 1.54
N PRO A 85 -1.33 18.96 1.15
CA PRO A 85 -1.67 20.38 1.27
C PRO A 85 -1.82 20.83 2.73
N ALA A 86 -2.26 19.96 3.64
CA ALA A 86 -2.32 20.28 5.07
C ALA A 86 -0.92 20.50 5.67
N MET A 87 0.07 19.71 5.25
CA MET A 87 1.46 19.88 5.67
C MET A 87 2.02 21.21 5.16
N VAL A 88 1.79 21.55 3.88
CA VAL A 88 2.24 22.82 3.29
C VAL A 88 1.57 24.00 4.00
N ALA A 89 0.27 23.93 4.27
CA ALA A 89 -0.46 24.97 4.99
C ALA A 89 0.04 25.19 6.44
N TYR A 90 0.62 24.16 7.07
CA TYR A 90 1.21 24.28 8.40
C TYR A 90 2.66 24.77 8.40
N PHE A 91 3.47 24.36 7.41
CA PHE A 91 4.91 24.64 7.38
C PHE A 91 5.32 25.85 6.52
N VAL A 92 4.45 26.33 5.61
CA VAL A 92 4.76 27.45 4.69
C VAL A 92 3.91 28.66 5.06
N GLU A 93 4.51 29.59 5.79
CA GLU A 93 3.94 30.93 6.02
C GLU A 93 4.42 31.92 4.94
N ASP A 94 5.59 31.68 4.33
CA ASP A 94 6.25 32.61 3.40
C ASP A 94 6.81 31.85 2.18
N GLU A 95 6.04 31.78 1.08
CA GLU A 95 6.37 30.99 -0.12
C GLU A 95 7.70 31.38 -0.79
N ARG A 96 8.19 32.61 -0.53
CA ARG A 96 9.42 33.15 -1.13
C ARG A 96 10.70 32.64 -0.47
N ARG A 97 10.62 32.01 0.71
CA ARG A 97 11.80 31.49 1.43
C ARG A 97 12.02 30.01 1.12
N HIS A 98 12.97 29.74 0.23
CA HIS A 98 13.40 28.38 -0.15
C HIS A 98 13.83 27.50 1.05
N ASP A 99 14.25 28.09 2.16
CA ASP A 99 14.63 27.35 3.37
C ASP A 99 13.45 26.63 4.04
N GLN A 100 12.23 27.17 3.97
CA GLN A 100 11.03 26.51 4.55
C GLN A 100 10.68 25.23 3.78
N TRP A 101 10.81 25.27 2.45
CA TRP A 101 10.56 24.13 1.57
C TRP A 101 11.57 22.99 1.75
N ARG A 102 12.81 23.29 2.15
CA ARG A 102 13.82 22.26 2.45
C ARG A 102 13.38 21.34 3.59
N TYR A 103 12.80 21.89 4.65
CA TYR A 103 12.30 21.11 5.78
C TYR A 103 11.16 20.16 5.36
N VAL A 104 10.23 20.64 4.53
CA VAL A 104 9.15 19.82 3.97
C VAL A 104 9.71 18.64 3.18
N HIS A 105 10.71 18.86 2.31
CA HIS A 105 11.32 17.79 1.52
C HIS A 105 12.14 16.81 2.36
N TRP A 106 12.81 17.28 3.40
CA TRP A 106 13.53 16.41 4.35
C TRP A 106 12.59 15.54 5.16
N ILE A 107 11.48 16.09 5.68
CA ILE A 107 10.49 15.33 6.42
C ILE A 107 9.85 14.27 5.51
N ASN A 108 9.46 14.64 4.29
CA ASN A 108 8.92 13.70 3.31
C ASN A 108 9.93 12.61 2.93
N GLY A 109 11.20 12.98 2.67
CA GLY A 109 12.25 12.02 2.35
C GLY A 109 12.55 11.05 3.50
N ALA A 110 12.64 11.55 4.73
CA ALA A 110 12.84 10.72 5.92
C ALA A 110 11.67 9.77 6.17
N MET A 111 10.43 10.25 6.02
CA MET A 111 9.23 9.42 6.12
C MET A 111 9.23 8.29 5.08
N LEU A 112 9.62 8.58 3.84
CA LEU A 112 9.71 7.58 2.76
C LEU A 112 10.77 6.51 3.04
N ILE A 113 11.93 6.90 3.58
CA ILE A 113 12.98 5.96 3.98
C ILE A 113 12.49 5.08 5.13
N PHE A 114 11.85 5.66 6.15
CA PHE A 114 11.33 4.94 7.31
C PHE A 114 10.22 3.95 6.92
N VAL A 115 9.26 4.36 6.10
CA VAL A 115 8.24 3.45 5.57
C VAL A 115 8.86 2.39 4.66
N GLY A 116 9.89 2.75 3.89
CA GLY A 116 10.67 1.82 3.08
C GLY A 116 11.32 0.71 3.91
N SER A 117 11.86 1.03 5.08
CA SER A 117 12.39 0.02 6.02
C SER A 117 11.31 -0.87 6.62
N GLU A 118 10.17 -0.31 7.03
CA GLU A 118 9.05 -1.12 7.57
C GLU A 118 8.40 -2.02 6.51
N ALA A 119 8.37 -1.59 5.24
CA ALA A 119 7.87 -2.40 4.14
C ALA A 119 8.74 -3.65 3.86
N ILE A 120 10.02 -3.62 4.20
CA ILE A 120 10.93 -4.79 4.17
C ILE A 120 10.56 -5.80 5.27
N GLU A 121 9.97 -5.34 6.36
CA GLU A 121 9.54 -6.20 7.47
C GLU A 121 8.10 -6.71 7.36
N MET A 122 7.27 -6.10 6.51
CA MET A 122 5.85 -6.46 6.34
C MET A 122 5.60 -7.98 6.48
N PRO A 123 5.03 -8.44 7.62
CA PRO A 123 4.73 -9.85 7.92
C PRO A 123 3.56 -10.41 7.10
N CYS A 124 3.27 -9.76 5.97
CA CYS A 124 2.17 -10.02 5.05
C CYS A 124 2.16 -11.49 4.61
N ARG A 125 3.33 -12.15 4.50
CA ARG A 125 3.42 -13.59 4.15
C ARG A 125 2.96 -14.54 5.26
N ARG A 126 2.94 -14.12 6.53
CA ARG A 126 2.49 -14.93 7.67
C ARG A 126 1.01 -14.69 7.94
N HIS A 127 0.59 -13.43 7.98
CA HIS A 127 -0.80 -13.08 8.22
C HIS A 127 -1.75 -13.51 7.08
N ILE A 128 -1.37 -13.35 5.81
CA ILE A 128 -2.20 -13.88 4.71
C ILE A 128 -2.24 -15.40 4.69
N ARG A 129 -1.16 -16.10 5.04
CA ARG A 129 -1.16 -17.58 5.07
C ARG A 129 -2.09 -18.13 6.14
N GLU A 130 -2.28 -17.40 7.25
CA GLU A 130 -3.29 -17.72 8.26
C GLU A 130 -4.71 -17.31 7.84
N VAL A 131 -4.89 -16.18 7.16
CA VAL A 131 -6.22 -15.63 6.85
C VAL A 131 -6.85 -16.27 5.60
N THR A 132 -6.06 -16.71 4.61
CA THR A 132 -6.58 -17.37 3.39
C THR A 132 -7.41 -18.64 3.66
N PRO A 133 -6.97 -19.60 4.49
CA PRO A 133 -7.77 -20.79 4.77
C PRO A 133 -9.06 -20.47 5.55
N VAL A 134 -9.03 -19.46 6.43
CA VAL A 134 -10.21 -19.02 7.20
C VAL A 134 -11.25 -18.37 6.29
N ALA A 135 -10.82 -17.50 5.37
CA ALA A 135 -11.71 -16.84 4.43
C ALA A 135 -12.31 -17.81 3.41
N GLU A 136 -11.52 -18.77 2.90
CA GLU A 136 -12.06 -19.83 2.02
C GLU A 136 -13.05 -20.75 2.74
N ALA A 137 -12.85 -21.02 4.03
CA ALA A 137 -13.80 -21.82 4.83
C ALA A 137 -15.16 -21.11 5.00
N GLU A 138 -15.16 -19.81 5.29
CA GLU A 138 -16.39 -19.03 5.44
C GLU A 138 -17.13 -18.82 4.10
N LEU A 139 -16.39 -18.63 3.01
CA LEU A 139 -16.98 -18.55 1.68
C LEU A 139 -17.62 -19.87 1.26
N ARG A 140 -16.95 -21.00 1.53
CA ARG A 140 -17.48 -22.34 1.25
C ARG A 140 -18.79 -22.58 2.02
N LYS A 141 -18.84 -22.20 3.30
CA LYS A 141 -20.09 -22.25 4.09
C LYS A 141 -21.20 -21.38 3.50
N SER A 142 -20.87 -20.18 3.02
CA SER A 142 -21.86 -19.26 2.45
C SER A 142 -22.40 -19.77 1.12
N VAL A 143 -21.54 -20.33 0.28
CA VAL A 143 -21.93 -20.97 -0.99
C VAL A 143 -22.76 -22.23 -0.74
N GLU A 144 -22.42 -23.04 0.25
CA GLU A 144 -23.18 -24.23 0.62
C GLU A 144 -24.58 -23.87 1.15
N LYS A 145 -24.69 -22.84 1.99
CA LYS A 145 -25.98 -22.30 2.44
C LYS A 145 -26.83 -21.77 1.27
N LEU A 146 -26.22 -21.06 0.32
CA LEU A 146 -26.91 -20.58 -0.87
C LEU A 146 -27.32 -21.72 -1.81
N SER A 147 -26.50 -22.76 -1.94
CA SER A 147 -26.83 -23.96 -2.71
C SER A 147 -28.00 -24.73 -2.08
N LEU A 148 -28.01 -24.90 -0.75
CA LEU A 148 -29.11 -25.53 -0.02
C LEU A 148 -30.42 -24.72 -0.12
N ALA A 149 -30.32 -23.39 -0.05
CA ALA A 149 -31.47 -22.50 -0.27
C ALA A 149 -32.00 -22.60 -1.72
N ALA A 150 -31.13 -22.74 -2.71
CA ALA A 150 -31.53 -22.90 -4.12
C ALA A 150 -32.20 -24.25 -4.41
N HIS A 151 -31.88 -25.31 -3.65
CA HIS A 151 -32.54 -26.61 -3.74
C HIS A 151 -33.80 -26.75 -2.87
N GLY A 152 -34.24 -25.67 -2.18
CA GLY A 152 -35.44 -25.69 -1.35
C GLY A 152 -35.37 -26.61 -0.14
N ILE A 153 -34.15 -26.98 0.31
CA ILE A 153 -33.94 -27.85 1.46
C ILE A 153 -34.13 -27.02 2.75
N PRO A 154 -35.09 -27.34 3.63
CA PRO A 154 -35.30 -26.58 4.86
C PRO A 154 -34.10 -26.71 5.83
N GLU A 155 -33.69 -25.58 6.43
CA GLU A 155 -32.52 -25.38 7.32
C GLU A 155 -32.42 -26.32 8.54
N LYS A 156 -33.45 -27.12 8.81
CA LYS A 156 -33.55 -27.99 9.99
C LYS A 156 -32.83 -29.35 9.82
N ALA A 157 -32.31 -29.68 8.64
CA ALA A 157 -31.61 -30.95 8.40
C ALA A 157 -30.12 -30.96 8.80
N THR A 158 -29.50 -29.81 9.04
CA THR A 158 -28.03 -29.69 9.24
C THR A 158 -27.53 -29.88 10.67
N TRP A 159 -28.39 -30.20 11.65
CA TRP A 159 -27.98 -30.44 13.05
C TRP A 159 -27.93 -31.91 13.48
N VAL A 160 -28.26 -32.86 12.60
CA VAL A 160 -28.15 -34.30 12.87
C VAL A 160 -26.78 -34.79 12.39
N GLY A 161 -25.71 -34.45 13.10
CA GLY A 161 -24.36 -34.86 12.69
C GLY A 161 -23.21 -34.54 13.63
N ARG A 162 -23.43 -33.96 14.82
CA ARG A 162 -22.42 -34.01 15.88
C ARG A 162 -22.53 -35.37 16.58
N PRO A 163 -21.53 -36.27 16.48
CA PRO A 163 -21.45 -37.37 17.43
C PRO A 163 -21.25 -36.77 18.82
N LEU A 164 -22.18 -37.07 19.72
CA LEU A 164 -21.91 -37.12 21.15
C LEU A 164 -20.98 -38.31 21.36
N GLN A 165 -19.66 -38.06 21.36
CA GLN A 165 -18.65 -38.76 22.16
C GLN A 165 -17.39 -37.90 22.24
#